data_AF-A0A8T3TQM4-F1
#
_entry.id   AF-A0A8T3TQM4-F1
#
_cell.length_a   1.000
_cell.length_b   1.000
_cell.length_c   1.000
_cell.angle_alpha   90.00
_cell.angle_beta   90.00
_cell.angle_gamma   90.00
#
_symmetry.space_group_name_H-M   'P 1'
#
loop_
_entity.id
_entity.type
_entity.pdbx_description
1 polymer ?
#
loop_
_entity_poly.entity_id
_entity_poly.type
_entity_poly.pdbx_seq_one_letter_code
_entity_poly.pdbx_strand_id
1 'polypeptide(L)' 'MSVETLRQQIREIPDFPKPGILFYDITTLL' A
#
# COMPACT_ATOMS: atom_id res chain seq x y z
N MET A 1 16.77 -4.30 6.55
CA MET A 1 15.52 -4.26 5.78
C MET A 1 15.87 -4.32 4.32
N SER A 2 15.44 -5.35 3.58
CA SER A 2 15.58 -5.39 2.12
C SER A 2 14.37 -4.75 1.46
N VAL A 3 14.50 -4.41 0.17
CA VAL A 3 13.39 -3.84 -0.60
C VAL A 3 12.22 -4.83 -0.67
N GLU A 4 12.49 -6.13 -0.78
CA GLU A 4 11.48 -7.19 -0.66
C GLU A 4 10.67 -7.09 0.65
N THR A 5 11.32 -6.90 1.79
CA THR A 5 10.63 -6.80 3.08
C THR A 5 9.71 -5.58 3.13
N LEU A 6 10.15 -4.43 2.59
CA LEU A 6 9.34 -3.22 2.56
C LEU A 6 8.11 -3.38 1.66
N ARG A 7 8.26 -4.02 0.49
CA ARG A 7 7.14 -4.26 -0.43
C ARG A 7 6.04 -5.13 0.19
N GLN A 8 6.41 -6.12 1.01
CA GLN A 8 5.46 -6.99 1.70
C GLN A 8 4.57 -6.25 2.71
N GLN A 9 5.00 -5.07 3.18
CA GLN A 9 4.27 -4.30 4.18
C GLN A 9 3.27 -3.32 3.55
N ILE A 10 3.37 -3.04 2.24
CA ILE A 10 2.45 -2.12 1.54
C ILE A 10 1.12 -2.84 1.30
N ARG A 11 0.00 -2.18 1.64
CA ARG A 11 -1.35 -2.73 1.42
C ARG A 11 -2.00 -2.09 0.19
N GLU A 12 -2.77 -2.87 -0.53
CA GLU A 12 -3.59 -2.39 -1.65
C GLU A 12 -5.04 -2.17 -1.18
N ILE A 13 -5.60 -1.00 -1.49
CA ILE A 13 -6.97 -0.62 -1.16
C ILE A 13 -7.66 -0.17 -2.46
N PRO A 14 -8.50 -1.01 -3.07
CA PRO A 14 -9.23 -0.63 -4.28
C PRO A 14 -10.31 0.40 -3.98
N ASP A 15 -10.64 1.20 -4.99
CA ASP A 15 -11.70 2.20 -5.01
C ASP A 15 -11.60 3.30 -3.93
N PHE A 16 -10.39 3.62 -3.47
CA PHE A 16 -10.13 4.63 -2.46
C PHE A 16 -9.27 5.80 -2.97
N PRO A 17 -9.59 7.08 -2.65
CA PRO A 17 -10.79 7.55 -1.95
C PRO A 17 -12.01 7.67 -2.87
N LYS A 18 -11.87 7.33 -4.15
CA LYS A 18 -12.93 7.36 -5.17
C LYS A 18 -12.89 6.07 -5.98
N PRO A 19 -14.04 5.62 -6.52
CA PRO A 19 -14.09 4.47 -7.41
C PRO A 19 -13.12 4.60 -8.59
N GLY A 20 -12.48 3.49 -8.95
CA GLY A 20 -11.49 3.39 -10.02
C GLY A 20 -10.04 3.69 -9.62
N ILE A 21 -9.76 3.97 -8.35
CA ILE A 21 -8.40 4.21 -7.85
C ILE A 21 -7.92 3.00 -7.05
N LEU A 22 -6.75 2.45 -7.39
CA LEU A 22 -6.04 1.50 -6.54
C LEU A 22 -5.06 2.26 -5.65
N PHE A 23 -5.36 2.35 -4.36
CA PHE A 23 -4.54 3.07 -3.38
C PHE A 23 -3.52 2.14 -2.71
N TYR A 24 -2.29 2.61 -2.57
CA TYR A 24 -1.22 1.90 -1.88
C TYR A 24 -0.95 2.55 -0.52
N ASP A 25 -1.27 1.83 0.55
CA ASP A 25 -1.07 2.29 1.92
C ASP A 25 0.31 1.90 2.45
N ILE A 26 1.11 2.92 2.81
CA ILE A 26 2.46 2.80 3.37
C ILE A 26 2.51 3.09 4.89
N THR A 27 1.37 3.35 5.54
CA THR A 27 1.34 3.69 6.98
C THR A 27 1.86 2.57 7.87
N THR A 28 1.89 1.34 7.37
CA THR A 28 2.48 0.15 8.01
C THR A 28 4.01 0.20 8.15
N LEU A 29 4.68 1.17 7.50
CA LEU A 29 6.12 1.37 7.54
C LEU A 29 6.57 2.40 8.59
N LEU A 30 5.64 3.09 9.26
CA LEU A 30 5.89 4.15 10.25
C LEU A 30 6.01 3.61 11.67
#